data_AF-A0A7R7AMM7-F1
#
_entry.id   AF-A0A7R7AMM7-F1
#
_cell.length_a   1.000
_cell.length_b   1.000
_cell.length_c   1.000
_cell.angle_alpha   90.00
_cell.angle_beta   90.00
_cell.angle_gamma   90.00
#
_symmetry.space_group_name_H-M   'P 1'
#
loop_
_entity.id
_entity.type
_entity.pdbx_description
1 polymer ?
#
loop_
_entity_poly.entity_id
_entity_poly.type
_entity_poly.pdbx_seq_one_letter_code
_entity_poly.pdbx_strand_id
1 'polypeptide(L)'
;MRSYFPVSLVFFAVTLAVFALQAIPVTGIFLMFALAMFWSVFLVNAGMIGIAAEVAFGRVPRGWLLLPLAFYGGYFASAAHDHMVLHLLSAAYDAANARAAIPFDANRQSLVFTNDGDSGGWLTQNYALPMAFSANSNFPEGYLSDRIAEAAVCTKVRETPALRASFVHAFGFHDGDTVGEQRMENRFCALSMPERPELPQVEVTRREEKVSLSRLPATRVTTTIRMPDGQRFQLLGGVAAPLSWIPLPIIGCGVNFSGARWDCAARFWRQDLTPLVSGNTRYRRDTMVLARALGLKPVTIEERKGGDPAVVLAKMATVEDETLTRQLANIDAMIDNPVAKGLDWQVDAVTTHPGALATRADAIMAGLERAAAFIGKDQYRARESGLILARLLAAMPHERFVGFGPRLLALYSRADDKHWLWEAGALLRRLGDLGTEALPYLVNARALAPSVDQAGIEGLCRVGSAGRSVAEPVLISMWNGSRDGIGWNTRVAMFVAMLRIGISPPLLTQDKPSDLARLQAEWTDISPQSPSRVCAIAAERQARREEKAGGQRRANLD
;
A
#
# COMPACT_ATOMS: atom_id res chain seq x y z
N MET A 1 42.81 -4.05 -49.63
CA MET A 1 42.83 -5.48 -49.26
C MET A 1 41.44 -5.85 -48.75
N ARG A 2 40.80 -6.89 -49.29
CA ARG A 2 39.51 -7.37 -48.78
C ARG A 2 39.76 -8.23 -47.54
N SER A 3 39.14 -7.89 -46.42
CA SER A 3 39.12 -8.77 -45.25
C SER A 3 38.09 -9.88 -45.48
N TYR A 4 38.37 -11.09 -45.01
CA TYR A 4 37.39 -12.18 -45.04
C TYR A 4 36.29 -12.01 -43.97
N PHE A 5 36.61 -11.30 -42.89
CA PHE A 5 35.71 -11.09 -41.75
C PHE A 5 35.42 -9.60 -41.53
N PRO A 6 34.16 -9.22 -41.25
CA PRO A 6 33.79 -7.86 -40.91
C PRO A 6 34.36 -7.44 -39.55
N VAL A 7 34.86 -6.21 -39.46
CA VAL A 7 35.34 -5.63 -38.19
C VAL A 7 34.16 -5.41 -37.24
N SER A 8 32.99 -5.11 -37.80
CA SER A 8 31.72 -4.95 -37.08
C SER A 8 31.28 -6.18 -36.28
N LEU A 9 31.91 -7.35 -36.45
CA LEU A 9 31.67 -8.52 -35.60
C LEU A 9 32.06 -8.28 -34.13
N VAL A 10 32.96 -7.33 -33.86
CA VAL A 10 33.37 -6.96 -32.49
C VAL A 10 32.17 -6.57 -31.62
N PHE A 11 31.14 -5.92 -32.17
CA PHE A 11 29.95 -5.54 -31.39
C PHE A 11 29.18 -6.75 -30.84
N PHE A 12 29.10 -7.85 -31.59
CA PHE A 12 28.47 -9.09 -31.11
C PHE A 12 29.35 -9.78 -30.07
N ALA A 13 30.67 -9.77 -30.24
CA ALA A 13 31.61 -10.32 -29.26
C ALA A 13 31.53 -9.56 -27.92
N VAL A 14 31.44 -8.22 -27.96
CA VAL A 14 31.22 -7.39 -26.77
C VAL A 14 29.88 -7.72 -26.12
N THR A 15 28.81 -7.86 -26.90
CA THR A 15 27.48 -8.25 -26.37
C THR A 15 27.53 -9.60 -25.64
N LEU A 16 28.21 -10.59 -26.22
CA LEU A 16 28.38 -11.91 -25.61
C LEU A 16 29.21 -11.85 -24.32
N ALA A 17 30.29 -11.06 -24.31
CA ALA A 17 31.12 -10.86 -23.12
C ALA A 17 30.34 -10.19 -21.99
N VAL A 18 29.57 -9.14 -22.29
CA VAL A 18 28.71 -8.46 -21.32
C VAL A 18 27.64 -9.41 -20.78
N PHE A 19 27.01 -10.23 -21.64
CA PHE A 19 26.04 -11.23 -21.19
C PHE A 19 26.67 -12.28 -20.26
N ALA A 20 27.85 -12.80 -20.59
CA ALA A 20 28.57 -13.74 -19.74
C ALA A 20 28.94 -13.14 -18.38
N LEU A 21 29.35 -11.86 -18.35
CA LEU A 21 29.58 -11.13 -17.10
C LEU A 21 28.30 -10.92 -16.31
N GLN A 22 27.16 -10.72 -16.98
CA GLN A 22 25.86 -10.62 -16.31
C GLN A 22 25.34 -11.95 -15.77
N ALA A 23 25.74 -13.08 -16.35
CA ALA A 23 25.32 -14.40 -15.86
C ALA A 23 25.83 -14.70 -14.44
N ILE A 24 26.92 -14.05 -14.01
CA ILE A 24 27.44 -14.12 -12.65
C ILE A 24 26.71 -13.09 -11.77
N PRO A 25 25.99 -13.47 -10.70
CA PRO A 25 25.13 -12.54 -9.95
C PRO A 25 25.86 -11.32 -9.37
N VAL A 26 27.09 -11.48 -8.88
CA VAL A 26 27.86 -10.39 -8.26
C VAL A 26 28.14 -9.28 -9.27
N THR A 27 28.70 -9.61 -10.43
CA THR A 27 28.96 -8.64 -11.52
C THR A 27 27.67 -8.20 -12.20
N GLY A 28 26.69 -9.11 -12.30
CA GLY A 28 25.38 -8.86 -12.86
C GLY A 28 24.61 -7.75 -12.15
N ILE A 29 24.64 -7.67 -10.82
CA ILE A 29 23.98 -6.59 -10.06
C ILE A 29 24.55 -5.23 -10.43
N PHE A 30 25.87 -5.07 -10.49
CA PHE A 30 26.49 -3.79 -10.91
C PHE A 30 26.14 -3.43 -12.35
N LEU A 31 26.15 -4.42 -13.25
CA LEU A 31 25.78 -4.23 -14.65
C LEU A 31 24.29 -3.94 -14.84
N MET A 32 23.42 -4.45 -13.97
CA MET A 32 22.00 -4.13 -13.94
C MET A 32 21.78 -2.64 -13.64
N PHE A 33 22.51 -2.08 -12.66
CA PHE A 33 22.47 -0.64 -12.37
C PHE A 33 23.00 0.20 -13.54
N ALA A 34 23.93 -0.33 -14.33
CA ALA A 34 24.42 0.30 -15.57
C ALA A 34 23.51 0.08 -16.79
N LEU A 35 22.32 -0.52 -16.61
CA LEU A 35 21.37 -0.85 -17.68
C LEU A 35 21.98 -1.70 -18.80
N ALA A 36 22.97 -2.54 -18.48
CA ALA A 36 23.75 -3.27 -19.49
C ALA A 36 22.92 -4.26 -20.32
N MET A 37 21.75 -4.71 -19.83
CA MET A 37 20.81 -5.50 -20.63
C MET A 37 20.25 -4.76 -21.85
N PHE A 38 20.27 -3.42 -21.85
CA PHE A 38 19.86 -2.59 -22.99
C PHE A 38 21.02 -2.28 -23.93
N TRP A 39 22.28 -2.54 -23.55
CA TRP A 39 23.42 -2.28 -24.43
C TRP A 39 23.37 -3.14 -25.69
N SER A 40 22.82 -4.36 -25.59
CA SER A 40 22.60 -5.25 -26.75
C SER A 40 21.73 -4.59 -27.83
N VAL A 41 20.81 -3.70 -27.46
CA VAL A 41 19.99 -2.96 -28.43
C VAL A 41 20.89 -2.14 -29.36
N PHE A 42 21.83 -1.39 -28.80
CA PHE A 42 22.76 -0.58 -29.58
C PHE A 42 23.80 -1.45 -30.29
N LEU A 43 24.47 -2.35 -29.57
CA LEU A 43 25.58 -3.15 -30.07
C LEU A 43 25.15 -4.06 -31.23
N VAL A 44 24.04 -4.78 -31.11
CA VAL A 44 23.55 -5.69 -32.15
C VAL A 44 23.16 -4.90 -33.41
N ASN A 45 22.42 -3.79 -33.27
CA ASN A 45 22.05 -2.97 -34.42
C ASN A 45 23.27 -2.30 -35.07
N ALA A 46 24.22 -1.77 -34.28
CA ALA A 46 25.46 -1.18 -34.78
C ALA A 46 26.30 -2.21 -35.53
N GLY A 47 26.41 -3.44 -35.02
CA GLY A 47 27.08 -4.55 -35.70
C GLY A 47 26.43 -4.91 -37.04
N MET A 48 25.10 -5.00 -37.09
CA MET A 48 24.36 -5.31 -38.33
C MET A 48 24.51 -4.21 -39.38
N ILE A 49 24.35 -2.94 -38.99
CA ILE A 49 24.52 -1.78 -39.88
C ILE A 49 25.97 -1.68 -40.36
N GLY A 50 26.94 -1.91 -39.46
CA GLY A 50 28.36 -1.90 -39.78
C GLY A 50 28.74 -2.97 -40.80
N ILE A 51 28.23 -4.20 -40.67
CA ILE A 51 28.41 -5.26 -41.68
C ILE A 51 27.86 -4.83 -43.04
N ALA A 52 26.65 -4.28 -43.08
CA ALA A 52 26.06 -3.81 -44.34
C ALA A 52 26.89 -2.69 -44.99
N ALA A 53 27.39 -1.75 -44.19
CA ALA A 53 28.26 -0.68 -44.66
C ALA A 53 29.60 -1.21 -45.20
N GLU A 54 30.25 -2.13 -44.48
CA GLU A 54 31.51 -2.74 -44.92
C GLU A 54 31.35 -3.51 -46.25
N VAL A 55 30.22 -4.19 -46.45
CA VAL A 55 29.91 -4.83 -47.74
C VAL A 55 29.69 -3.79 -48.83
N ALA A 56 28.94 -2.72 -48.55
CA ALA A 56 28.66 -1.64 -49.51
C ALA A 56 29.95 -0.94 -49.98
N PHE A 57 30.92 -0.75 -49.07
CA PHE A 57 32.26 -0.22 -49.39
C PHE A 57 33.22 -1.26 -50.00
N GLY A 58 32.75 -2.48 -50.26
CA GLY A 58 33.54 -3.55 -50.89
C GLY A 58 34.69 -4.09 -50.03
N ARG A 59 34.67 -3.83 -48.71
CA ARG A 59 35.72 -4.26 -47.75
C ARG A 59 35.64 -5.74 -47.42
N VAL A 60 34.43 -6.32 -47.49
CA VAL A 60 34.12 -7.72 -47.21
C VAL A 60 33.24 -8.35 -48.30
N PRO A 61 33.19 -9.69 -48.42
CA PRO A 61 32.35 -10.39 -49.40
C PRO A 61 30.84 -10.12 -49.25
N ARG A 62 30.11 -10.11 -50.37
CA ARG A 62 28.66 -9.86 -50.41
C ARG A 62 27.82 -10.86 -49.59
N GLY A 63 28.32 -12.07 -49.38
CA GLY A 63 27.63 -13.09 -48.57
C GLY A 63 27.35 -12.64 -47.13
N TRP A 64 28.13 -11.72 -46.58
CA TRP A 64 27.89 -11.16 -45.25
C TRP A 64 26.61 -10.33 -45.14
N LEU A 65 26.00 -9.90 -46.26
CA LEU A 65 24.68 -9.24 -46.23
C LEU A 65 23.55 -10.19 -45.82
N LEU A 66 23.74 -11.51 -45.92
CA LEU A 66 22.72 -12.47 -45.48
C LEU A 66 22.39 -12.31 -44.00
N LEU A 67 23.37 -11.95 -43.17
CA LEU A 67 23.16 -11.78 -41.73
C LEU A 67 22.23 -10.61 -41.38
N PRO A 68 22.50 -9.34 -41.80
CA PRO A 68 21.56 -8.25 -41.55
C PRO A 68 20.23 -8.45 -42.28
N LEU A 69 20.22 -9.03 -43.48
CA LEU A 69 18.97 -9.33 -44.20
C LEU A 69 18.08 -10.33 -43.44
N ALA A 70 18.67 -11.42 -42.91
CA ALA A 70 17.92 -12.39 -42.11
C ALA A 70 17.44 -11.78 -40.79
N PHE A 71 18.28 -10.97 -40.13
CA PHE A 71 17.92 -10.31 -38.87
C PHE A 71 16.77 -9.32 -39.05
N TYR A 72 16.93 -8.31 -39.91
CA TYR A 72 15.90 -7.29 -40.13
C TYR A 72 14.69 -7.88 -40.86
N GLY A 73 14.89 -8.69 -41.90
CA GLY A 73 13.80 -9.31 -42.66
C GLY A 73 12.94 -10.23 -41.79
N GLY A 74 13.56 -11.11 -41.01
CA GLY A 74 12.84 -12.00 -40.09
C GLY A 74 12.13 -11.23 -38.97
N TYR A 75 12.75 -10.18 -38.45
CA TYR A 75 12.15 -9.31 -37.44
C TYR A 75 10.93 -8.56 -37.99
N PHE A 76 11.07 -7.84 -39.11
CA PHE A 76 9.99 -7.05 -39.70
C PHE A 76 8.84 -7.94 -40.18
N ALA A 77 9.12 -9.13 -40.71
CA ALA A 77 8.06 -10.10 -41.05
C ALA A 77 7.27 -10.52 -39.79
N SER A 78 7.97 -10.78 -38.68
CA SER A 78 7.33 -11.15 -37.40
C SER A 78 6.56 -9.98 -36.78
N ALA A 79 7.11 -8.76 -36.83
CA ALA A 79 6.44 -7.56 -36.34
C ALA A 79 5.20 -7.23 -37.18
N ALA A 80 5.30 -7.27 -38.51
CA ALA A 80 4.16 -7.06 -39.40
C ALA A 80 3.05 -8.09 -39.15
N HIS A 81 3.41 -9.36 -38.95
CA HIS A 81 2.47 -10.40 -38.56
C HIS A 81 1.77 -10.10 -37.22
N ASP A 82 2.53 -9.76 -36.17
CA ASP A 82 1.98 -9.40 -34.86
C ASP A 82 1.00 -8.22 -34.94
N HIS A 83 1.35 -7.15 -35.67
CA HIS A 83 0.48 -5.98 -35.85
C HIS A 83 -0.76 -6.30 -36.69
N MET A 84 -0.65 -7.13 -37.72
CA MET A 84 -1.80 -7.59 -38.51
C MET A 84 -2.76 -8.41 -37.64
N VAL A 85 -2.25 -9.37 -36.85
CA VAL A 85 -3.06 -10.17 -35.92
C VAL A 85 -3.73 -9.28 -34.89
N LEU A 86 -3.00 -8.30 -34.33
CA LEU A 86 -3.56 -7.33 -33.39
C LEU A 86 -4.73 -6.55 -33.99
N HIS A 87 -4.59 -6.04 -35.22
CA HIS A 87 -5.66 -5.30 -35.90
C HIS A 87 -6.90 -6.18 -36.14
N LEU A 88 -6.71 -7.42 -36.58
CA LEU A 88 -7.81 -8.37 -36.79
C LEU A 88 -8.53 -8.72 -35.49
N LEU A 89 -7.78 -8.97 -34.41
CA LEU A 89 -8.34 -9.25 -33.09
C LEU A 89 -9.11 -8.06 -32.54
N SER A 90 -8.56 -6.85 -32.69
CA SER A 90 -9.24 -5.63 -32.24
C SER A 90 -10.55 -5.41 -32.96
N ALA A 91 -10.58 -5.54 -34.28
CA ALA A 91 -11.82 -5.43 -35.05
C ALA A 91 -12.84 -6.50 -34.64
N ALA A 92 -12.40 -7.73 -34.41
CA ALA A 92 -13.26 -8.82 -33.97
C ALA A 92 -13.86 -8.58 -32.56
N TYR A 93 -13.04 -8.09 -31.62
CA TYR A 93 -13.47 -7.80 -30.25
C TYR A 93 -14.43 -6.62 -30.23
N ASP A 94 -14.13 -5.56 -30.97
CA ASP A 94 -15.02 -4.39 -31.10
C ASP A 94 -16.37 -4.79 -31.70
N ALA A 95 -16.37 -5.63 -32.75
CA ALA A 95 -17.60 -6.12 -33.37
C ALA A 95 -18.42 -7.03 -32.44
N ALA A 96 -17.76 -7.86 -31.63
CA ALA A 96 -18.42 -8.70 -30.62
C ALA A 96 -19.03 -7.84 -29.50
N ASN A 97 -18.26 -6.89 -28.97
CA ASN A 97 -18.69 -6.00 -27.90
C ASN A 97 -19.80 -5.04 -28.35
N ALA A 98 -19.80 -4.58 -29.61
CA ALA A 98 -20.84 -3.71 -30.15
C ALA A 98 -22.24 -4.38 -30.20
N ARG A 99 -22.30 -5.72 -30.17
CA ARG A 99 -23.56 -6.48 -30.13
C ARG A 99 -24.11 -6.64 -28.71
N ALA A 100 -23.30 -6.39 -27.69
CA ALA A 100 -23.71 -6.51 -26.30
C ALA A 100 -24.37 -5.21 -25.83
N ALA A 101 -25.69 -5.12 -25.98
CA ALA A 101 -26.51 -4.09 -25.35
C ALA A 101 -27.14 -4.66 -24.08
N ILE A 102 -26.62 -4.25 -22.93
CA ILE A 102 -27.05 -4.74 -21.62
C ILE A 102 -28.13 -3.79 -21.10
N PRO A 103 -29.34 -4.28 -20.77
CA PRO A 103 -30.45 -3.45 -20.31
C PRO A 103 -30.27 -3.07 -18.83
N PHE A 104 -29.25 -2.26 -18.54
CA PHE A 104 -28.93 -1.78 -17.20
C PHE A 104 -29.63 -0.44 -16.90
N ASP A 105 -30.23 -0.33 -15.72
CA ASP A 105 -30.80 0.93 -15.20
C ASP A 105 -30.27 1.19 -13.78
N ALA A 106 -29.45 2.22 -13.65
CA ALA A 106 -28.81 2.60 -12.38
C ALA A 106 -29.80 3.01 -11.27
N ASN A 107 -31.05 3.34 -11.59
CA ASN A 107 -32.08 3.66 -10.59
C ASN A 107 -32.83 2.43 -10.09
N ARG A 108 -32.75 1.31 -10.82
CA ARG A 108 -33.49 0.08 -10.51
C ARG A 108 -32.59 -1.09 -10.16
N GLN A 109 -31.29 -0.98 -10.44
CA GLN A 109 -30.31 -2.05 -10.29
C GLN A 109 -29.00 -1.50 -9.73
N SER A 110 -28.31 -2.32 -8.94
CA SER A 110 -26.97 -2.02 -8.44
C SER A 110 -25.92 -2.74 -9.29
N LEU A 111 -24.88 -2.03 -9.73
CA LEU A 111 -23.74 -2.64 -10.40
C LEU A 111 -22.76 -3.16 -9.37
N VAL A 112 -22.49 -4.47 -9.36
CA VAL A 112 -21.68 -5.15 -8.35
C VAL A 112 -20.50 -5.86 -8.99
N PHE A 113 -19.28 -5.50 -8.62
CA PHE A 113 -18.06 -6.18 -9.04
C PHE A 113 -17.75 -7.29 -8.04
N THR A 114 -17.74 -8.56 -8.48
CA THR A 114 -17.72 -9.69 -7.54
C THR A 114 -16.33 -10.23 -7.22
N ASN A 115 -15.31 -9.85 -7.99
CA ASN A 115 -13.94 -10.25 -7.70
C ASN A 115 -13.32 -9.27 -6.69
N ASP A 116 -12.67 -9.81 -5.66
CA ASP A 116 -11.89 -9.01 -4.72
C ASP A 116 -10.83 -8.18 -5.47
N GLY A 117 -10.86 -6.86 -5.28
CA GLY A 117 -9.92 -5.90 -5.88
C GLY A 117 -10.40 -5.22 -7.17
N ASP A 118 -11.47 -5.70 -7.80
CA ASP A 118 -12.15 -4.95 -8.87
C ASP A 118 -13.05 -3.86 -8.25
N SER A 119 -12.94 -2.62 -8.72
CA SER A 119 -13.75 -1.49 -8.25
C SER A 119 -14.42 -0.75 -9.41
N GLY A 120 -15.68 -0.39 -9.19
CA GLY A 120 -16.47 0.45 -10.09
C GLY A 120 -16.25 1.95 -9.92
N GLY A 121 -15.36 2.38 -9.01
CA GLY A 121 -15.16 3.80 -8.69
C GLY A 121 -14.78 4.68 -9.89
N TRP A 122 -14.08 4.13 -10.89
CA TRP A 122 -13.80 4.88 -12.12
C TRP A 122 -15.06 5.13 -12.97
N LEU A 123 -16.03 4.21 -12.97
CA LEU A 123 -17.32 4.39 -13.65
C LEU A 123 -18.16 5.46 -12.96
N THR A 124 -18.18 5.45 -11.62
CA THR A 124 -18.93 6.48 -10.87
C THR A 124 -18.38 7.87 -11.11
N GLN A 125 -17.06 8.00 -11.26
CA GLN A 125 -16.39 9.27 -11.58
C GLN A 125 -16.68 9.79 -12.99
N ASN A 126 -16.82 8.92 -14.00
CA ASN A 126 -16.77 9.32 -15.41
C ASN A 126 -18.05 9.07 -16.22
N TYR A 127 -19.04 8.36 -15.69
CA TYR A 127 -20.19 7.88 -16.46
C TYR A 127 -21.58 8.14 -15.85
N ALA A 128 -21.72 9.20 -15.04
CA ALA A 128 -22.95 9.52 -14.29
C ALA A 128 -23.50 8.38 -13.44
N LEU A 129 -22.70 7.35 -13.15
CA LEU A 129 -23.15 6.21 -12.36
C LEU A 129 -23.21 6.65 -10.89
N PRO A 130 -24.40 6.70 -10.24
CA PRO A 130 -24.52 7.24 -8.89
C PRO A 130 -23.70 6.46 -7.87
N MET A 131 -23.60 5.13 -8.08
CA MET A 131 -22.94 4.22 -7.16
C MET A 131 -22.54 2.93 -7.88
N ALA A 132 -21.43 2.34 -7.45
CA ALA A 132 -21.05 0.98 -7.79
C ALA A 132 -20.62 0.24 -6.52
N PHE A 133 -20.78 -1.07 -6.49
CA PHE A 133 -20.35 -1.90 -5.37
C PHE A 133 -19.21 -2.81 -5.78
N SER A 134 -18.29 -3.07 -4.87
CA SER A 134 -17.27 -4.10 -5.00
C SER A 134 -17.42 -5.09 -3.86
N ALA A 135 -17.49 -6.38 -4.19
CA ALA A 135 -17.44 -7.44 -3.21
C ALA A 135 -16.13 -7.33 -2.42
N ASN A 136 -16.24 -7.46 -1.11
CA ASN A 136 -15.11 -7.42 -0.22
C ASN A 136 -15.44 -8.25 1.03
N SER A 137 -14.82 -9.42 1.09
CA SER A 137 -15.03 -10.40 2.16
C SER A 137 -14.52 -9.94 3.54
N ASN A 138 -13.75 -8.85 3.61
CA ASN A 138 -13.25 -8.30 4.88
C ASN A 138 -14.32 -7.53 5.67
N PHE A 139 -15.46 -7.22 5.06
CA PHE A 139 -16.55 -6.48 5.71
C PHE A 139 -17.77 -7.40 5.91
N PRO A 140 -18.48 -7.33 7.05
CA PRO A 140 -19.71 -8.10 7.28
C PRO A 140 -20.83 -7.79 6.28
N GLU A 141 -20.82 -6.57 5.74
CA GLU A 141 -21.69 -6.15 4.66
C GLU A 141 -21.43 -6.96 3.39
N GLY A 142 -20.20 -7.45 3.21
CA GLY A 142 -19.72 -8.21 2.05
C GLY A 142 -19.36 -7.33 0.86
N TYR A 143 -19.56 -6.01 0.97
CA TYR A 143 -19.42 -5.05 -0.11
C TYR A 143 -18.90 -3.70 0.39
N LEU A 144 -18.13 -3.04 -0.46
CA LEU A 144 -17.88 -1.60 -0.40
C LEU A 144 -18.69 -0.91 -1.50
N SER A 145 -19.26 0.24 -1.19
CA SER A 145 -19.86 1.12 -2.18
C SER A 145 -18.89 2.24 -2.55
N ASP A 146 -18.77 2.52 -3.83
CA ASP A 146 -18.02 3.65 -4.38
C ASP A 146 -18.99 4.67 -4.97
N ARG A 147 -18.83 5.96 -4.66
CA ARG A 147 -19.64 7.05 -5.22
C ARG A 147 -18.88 8.38 -5.27
N ILE A 148 -19.40 9.35 -6.03
CA ILE A 148 -18.91 10.73 -5.95
C ILE A 148 -19.60 11.45 -4.77
N ALA A 149 -18.82 12.16 -3.97
CA ALA A 149 -19.32 13.09 -2.95
C ALA A 149 -18.75 14.49 -3.17
N GLU A 150 -19.49 15.52 -2.72
CA GLU A 150 -19.05 16.92 -2.78
C GLU A 150 -17.96 17.24 -1.75
N ALA A 151 -17.14 18.25 -2.05
CA ALA A 151 -15.99 18.66 -1.24
C ALA A 151 -16.30 18.84 0.26
N ALA A 152 -17.49 19.35 0.62
CA ALA A 152 -17.90 19.51 2.02
C ALA A 152 -18.02 18.17 2.75
N VAL A 153 -18.65 17.16 2.11
CA VAL A 153 -18.75 15.80 2.66
C VAL A 153 -17.36 15.16 2.74
N CYS A 154 -16.55 15.33 1.70
CA CYS A 154 -15.18 14.83 1.66
C CYS A 154 -14.30 15.39 2.80
N THR A 155 -14.45 16.68 3.08
CA THR A 155 -13.73 17.36 4.18
C THR A 155 -14.17 16.78 5.52
N LYS A 156 -15.48 16.62 5.74
CA LYS A 156 -16.02 15.99 6.95
C LYS A 156 -15.47 14.56 7.16
N VAL A 157 -15.40 13.74 6.12
CA VAL A 157 -14.82 12.38 6.21
C VAL A 157 -13.35 12.41 6.61
N ARG A 158 -12.56 13.32 6.02
CA ARG A 158 -11.12 13.44 6.31
C ARG A 158 -10.86 13.94 7.72
N GLU A 159 -11.70 14.85 8.21
CA GLU A 159 -11.54 15.51 9.51
C GLU A 159 -12.12 14.72 10.68
N THR A 160 -13.10 13.83 10.45
CA THR A 160 -13.70 13.01 11.51
C THR A 160 -12.99 11.64 11.63
N PRO A 161 -12.22 11.39 12.70
CA PRO A 161 -11.51 10.12 12.87
C PRO A 161 -12.44 8.91 12.98
N ALA A 162 -13.62 9.09 13.60
CA ALA A 162 -14.60 8.02 13.79
C ALA A 162 -15.10 7.44 12.46
N LEU A 163 -15.34 8.28 11.45
CA LEU A 163 -15.72 7.83 10.11
C LEU A 163 -14.62 6.99 9.45
N ARG A 164 -13.36 7.41 9.56
CA ARG A 164 -12.22 6.63 9.04
C ARG A 164 -12.05 5.30 9.77
N ALA A 165 -12.29 5.30 11.08
CA ALA A 165 -12.25 4.10 11.90
C ALA A 165 -13.41 3.13 11.61
N SER A 166 -14.49 3.64 11.01
CA SER A 166 -15.63 2.88 10.47
C SER A 166 -15.49 2.60 8.96
N PHE A 167 -14.27 2.67 8.42
CA PHE A 167 -13.94 2.36 7.01
C PHE A 167 -14.61 3.25 5.97
N VAL A 168 -15.04 4.44 6.36
CA VAL A 168 -15.49 5.49 5.45
C VAL A 168 -14.27 6.28 4.98
N HIS A 169 -13.96 6.18 3.69
CA HIS A 169 -12.76 6.77 3.10
C HIS A 169 -13.10 7.70 1.93
N ALA A 170 -12.42 8.85 1.89
CA ALA A 170 -12.55 9.85 0.83
C ALA A 170 -11.24 10.00 0.06
N PHE A 171 -11.22 9.53 -1.19
CA PHE A 171 -10.07 9.56 -2.08
C PHE A 171 -10.19 10.72 -3.08
N GLY A 172 -9.10 11.45 -3.29
CA GLY A 172 -9.01 12.36 -4.44
C GLY A 172 -8.94 11.56 -5.74
N PHE A 173 -9.38 12.15 -6.84
CA PHE A 173 -9.15 11.59 -8.17
C PHE A 173 -8.65 12.68 -9.12
N HIS A 174 -7.96 12.23 -10.15
CA HIS A 174 -7.47 13.10 -11.21
C HIS A 174 -8.47 13.08 -12.34
N ASP A 175 -8.68 14.25 -12.92
CA ASP A 175 -9.45 14.41 -14.11
C ASP A 175 -8.59 14.17 -15.37
N GLY A 176 -9.18 13.53 -16.38
CA GLY A 176 -8.53 13.19 -17.64
C GLY A 176 -8.07 11.73 -17.77
N ASP A 177 -8.24 11.18 -18.97
CA ASP A 177 -7.88 9.80 -19.32
C ASP A 177 -6.41 9.62 -19.75
N THR A 178 -5.65 10.73 -19.83
CA THR A 178 -4.27 10.76 -20.36
C THR A 178 -3.26 11.05 -19.25
N VAL A 179 -2.23 10.20 -19.17
CA VAL A 179 -1.07 10.38 -18.29
C VAL A 179 -0.30 11.63 -18.75
N GLY A 180 -0.52 12.76 -18.08
CA GLY A 180 0.19 14.03 -18.34
C GLY A 180 -0.61 15.31 -18.10
N GLU A 181 -1.93 15.28 -18.30
CA GLU A 181 -2.83 16.45 -18.10
C GLU A 181 -3.68 16.34 -16.83
N GLN A 182 -3.38 15.34 -15.99
CA GLN A 182 -4.13 14.97 -14.79
C GLN A 182 -4.17 16.09 -13.75
N ARG A 183 -5.19 16.93 -13.80
CA ARG A 183 -5.48 17.91 -12.74
C ARG A 183 -6.28 17.22 -11.65
N MET A 184 -5.86 17.44 -10.40
CA MET A 184 -6.62 16.97 -9.26
C MET A 184 -7.97 17.71 -9.22
N GLU A 185 -9.08 16.96 -9.20
CA GLU A 185 -10.40 17.55 -9.01
C GLU A 185 -10.61 17.76 -7.51
N ASN A 186 -10.89 19.00 -7.13
CA ASN A 186 -10.99 19.43 -5.73
C ASN A 186 -12.44 19.65 -5.29
N ARG A 187 -13.39 19.76 -6.23
CA ARG A 187 -14.82 19.94 -5.93
C ARG A 187 -15.49 18.66 -5.45
N PHE A 188 -14.88 17.52 -5.75
CA PHE A 188 -15.42 16.21 -5.45
C PHE A 188 -14.37 15.26 -4.88
N CYS A 189 -14.81 14.16 -4.30
CA CYS A 189 -13.97 13.00 -4.00
C CYS A 189 -14.71 11.71 -4.34
N ALA A 190 -13.95 10.63 -4.48
CA ALA A 190 -14.48 9.28 -4.47
C ALA A 190 -14.65 8.86 -3.00
N LEU A 191 -15.90 8.68 -2.59
CA LEU A 191 -16.26 8.16 -1.28
C LEU A 191 -16.42 6.64 -1.39
N SER A 192 -15.73 5.91 -0.51
CA SER A 192 -15.85 4.47 -0.36
C SER A 192 -16.27 4.13 1.06
N MET A 193 -17.28 3.27 1.24
CA MET A 193 -17.73 2.82 2.56
C MET A 193 -18.43 1.47 2.52
N PRO A 194 -18.38 0.66 3.61
CA PRO A 194 -19.14 -0.58 3.72
C PRO A 194 -20.63 -0.32 3.57
N GLU A 195 -21.27 -0.97 2.60
CA GLU A 195 -22.70 -0.83 2.35
C GLU A 195 -23.22 -2.02 1.54
N ARG A 196 -24.38 -2.57 1.94
CA ARG A 196 -25.04 -3.64 1.19
C ARG A 196 -25.87 -3.06 0.03
N PRO A 197 -25.82 -3.67 -1.18
CA PRO A 197 -26.72 -3.30 -2.27
C PRO A 197 -28.18 -3.58 -1.91
N GLU A 198 -29.03 -2.54 -1.95
CA GLU A 198 -30.47 -2.65 -1.69
C GLU A 198 -31.27 -3.04 -2.94
N LEU A 199 -30.76 -2.70 -4.13
CA LEU A 199 -31.41 -2.98 -5.42
C LEU A 199 -30.98 -4.33 -6.01
N PRO A 200 -31.77 -4.94 -6.91
CA PRO A 200 -31.37 -6.11 -7.69
C PRO A 200 -29.97 -5.95 -8.31
N GLN A 201 -29.13 -6.96 -8.15
CA GLN A 201 -27.71 -6.88 -8.46
C GLN A 201 -27.42 -7.29 -9.91
N VAL A 202 -26.68 -6.44 -10.62
CA VAL A 202 -26.04 -6.76 -11.89
C VAL A 202 -24.58 -7.05 -11.60
N GLU A 203 -24.23 -8.31 -11.61
CA GLU A 203 -22.92 -8.78 -11.21
C GLU A 203 -21.94 -8.73 -12.37
N VAL A 204 -20.76 -8.18 -12.12
CA VAL A 204 -19.65 -8.07 -13.07
C VAL A 204 -18.49 -8.88 -12.53
N THR A 205 -18.11 -9.91 -13.28
CA THR A 205 -16.94 -10.75 -13.01
C THR A 205 -15.91 -10.52 -14.11
N ARG A 206 -14.63 -10.44 -13.73
CA ARG A 206 -13.52 -10.28 -14.67
C ARG A 206 -12.61 -11.51 -14.60
N ARG A 207 -12.26 -12.08 -15.73
CA ARG A 207 -11.30 -13.18 -15.80
C ARG A 207 -10.16 -12.80 -16.71
N GLU A 208 -8.95 -12.82 -16.15
CA GLU A 208 -7.73 -12.59 -16.92
C GLU A 208 -7.05 -13.92 -17.25
N GLU A 209 -6.59 -14.07 -18.49
CA GLU A 209 -5.92 -15.28 -18.96
C GLU A 209 -4.76 -14.91 -19.88
N LYS A 210 -3.55 -15.41 -19.58
CA LYS A 210 -2.40 -15.30 -20.48
C LYS A 210 -2.58 -16.30 -21.62
N VAL A 211 -2.69 -15.80 -22.84
CA VAL A 211 -2.94 -16.57 -24.05
C VAL A 211 -1.89 -16.22 -25.13
N SER A 212 -1.71 -17.13 -26.08
CA SER A 212 -0.92 -16.86 -27.30
C SER A 212 -1.87 -16.93 -28.49
N LEU A 213 -2.27 -15.78 -29.02
CA LEU A 213 -3.21 -15.68 -30.12
C LEU A 213 -2.43 -15.62 -31.43
N SER A 214 -2.35 -16.73 -32.15
CA SER A 214 -1.53 -16.83 -33.37
C SER A 214 -0.08 -16.39 -33.15
N ARG A 215 0.56 -16.85 -32.05
CA ARG A 215 1.93 -16.49 -31.62
C ARG A 215 2.10 -15.07 -31.05
N LEU A 216 1.07 -14.21 -31.10
CA LEU A 216 1.06 -12.93 -30.39
C LEU A 216 0.77 -13.20 -28.91
N PRO A 217 1.72 -12.92 -27.99
CA PRO A 217 1.46 -13.03 -26.57
C PRO A 217 0.42 -11.97 -26.17
N ALA A 218 -0.62 -12.40 -25.46
CA ALA A 218 -1.68 -11.52 -25.00
C ALA A 218 -2.18 -11.94 -23.61
N THR A 219 -2.73 -10.99 -22.88
CA THR A 219 -3.56 -11.23 -21.71
C THR A 219 -4.98 -10.90 -22.10
N ARG A 220 -5.79 -11.93 -22.28
CA ARG A 220 -7.21 -11.79 -22.60
C ARG A 220 -7.97 -11.52 -21.31
N VAL A 221 -8.84 -10.53 -21.36
CA VAL A 221 -9.75 -10.20 -20.27
C VAL A 221 -11.16 -10.51 -20.76
N THR A 222 -11.85 -11.39 -20.05
CA THR A 222 -13.27 -11.66 -20.30
C THR A 222 -14.07 -11.09 -19.14
N THR A 223 -14.93 -10.12 -19.42
CA THR A 223 -15.86 -9.56 -18.45
C THR A 223 -17.22 -10.22 -18.64
N THR A 224 -17.69 -10.95 -17.64
CA THR A 224 -19.03 -11.57 -17.68
C THR A 224 -19.97 -10.78 -16.79
N ILE A 225 -21.10 -10.37 -17.37
CA ILE A 225 -22.16 -9.63 -16.69
C ILE A 225 -23.34 -10.58 -16.49
N ARG A 226 -23.79 -10.74 -15.25
CA ARG A 226 -24.97 -11.55 -14.89
C ARG A 226 -26.08 -10.62 -14.41
N MET A 227 -27.19 -10.63 -15.13
CA MET A 227 -28.37 -9.84 -14.79
C MET A 227 -29.19 -10.54 -13.68
N PRO A 228 -30.02 -9.81 -12.94
CA PRO A 228 -30.91 -10.36 -11.92
C PRO A 228 -31.87 -11.45 -12.45
N ASP A 229 -32.26 -11.37 -13.72
CA ASP A 229 -33.14 -12.33 -14.39
C ASP A 229 -32.41 -13.61 -14.88
N GLY A 230 -31.10 -13.70 -14.63
CA GLY A 230 -30.26 -14.81 -15.03
C GLY A 230 -29.64 -14.68 -16.43
N GLN A 231 -29.96 -13.62 -17.19
CA GLN A 231 -29.29 -13.36 -18.47
C GLN A 231 -27.80 -13.12 -18.26
N ARG A 232 -27.00 -13.58 -19.23
CA ARG A 232 -25.54 -13.47 -19.17
C ARG A 232 -25.01 -12.81 -20.44
N PHE A 233 -24.17 -11.80 -20.25
CA PHE A 233 -23.47 -11.11 -21.32
C PHE A 233 -21.97 -11.27 -21.13
N GLN A 234 -21.23 -11.30 -22.23
CA GLN A 234 -19.77 -11.39 -22.21
C GLN A 234 -19.18 -10.27 -23.05
N LEU A 235 -18.20 -9.58 -22.47
CA LEU A 235 -17.40 -8.57 -23.13
C LEU A 235 -15.96 -9.05 -23.18
N LEU A 236 -15.30 -8.76 -24.30
CA LEU A 236 -13.93 -9.16 -24.58
C LEU A 236 -13.02 -7.95 -24.50
N GLY A 237 -11.87 -8.12 -23.85
CA GLY A 237 -10.88 -7.07 -23.66
C GLY A 237 -9.48 -7.62 -23.42
N GLY A 238 -8.64 -6.76 -22.85
CA GLY A 238 -7.27 -7.09 -22.46
C GLY A 238 -6.21 -6.42 -23.33
N VAL A 239 -5.00 -6.95 -23.26
CA VAL A 239 -3.81 -6.37 -23.88
C VAL A 239 -2.98 -7.42 -24.60
N ALA A 240 -2.30 -7.01 -25.66
CA ALA A 240 -1.32 -7.79 -26.40
C ALA A 240 0.07 -7.16 -26.29
N ALA A 241 1.07 -7.98 -26.60
CA ALA A 241 2.48 -7.60 -26.58
C ALA A 241 3.10 -7.76 -27.99
N PRO A 242 2.73 -6.95 -28.99
CA PRO A 242 3.33 -7.03 -30.31
C PRO A 242 4.81 -6.64 -30.26
N LEU A 243 5.59 -7.16 -31.20
CA LEU A 243 6.93 -6.64 -31.44
C LEU A 243 6.88 -5.15 -31.81
N SER A 244 7.85 -4.38 -31.33
CA SER A 244 8.05 -3.00 -31.77
C SER A 244 8.33 -2.95 -33.29
N TRP A 245 8.11 -1.79 -33.91
CA TRP A 245 8.59 -1.58 -35.27
C TRP A 245 10.12 -1.45 -35.35
N ILE A 246 10.77 -1.10 -34.24
CA ILE A 246 12.22 -1.02 -34.14
C ILE A 246 12.75 -2.31 -33.50
N PRO A 247 13.71 -3.03 -34.12
CA PRO A 247 14.36 -4.19 -33.51
C PRO A 247 15.14 -3.82 -32.27
N LEU A 248 14.60 -4.19 -31.11
CA LEU A 248 15.18 -3.94 -29.80
C LEU A 248 15.54 -5.27 -29.12
N PRO A 249 16.67 -5.91 -29.48
CA PRO A 249 17.12 -7.13 -28.82
C PRO A 249 17.63 -6.80 -27.41
N ILE A 250 16.94 -7.30 -26.40
CA ILE A 250 17.34 -7.20 -24.99
C ILE A 250 17.91 -8.55 -24.59
N ILE A 251 19.20 -8.54 -24.28
CA ILE A 251 19.97 -9.72 -23.91
C ILE A 251 20.63 -9.39 -22.59
N GLY A 252 20.21 -10.08 -21.53
CA GLY A 252 20.77 -9.84 -20.22
C GLY A 252 20.12 -10.62 -19.10
N CYS A 253 20.65 -10.41 -17.90
CA CYS A 253 20.16 -11.02 -16.69
C CYS A 253 19.67 -9.96 -15.69
N GLY A 254 18.70 -10.32 -14.87
CA GLY A 254 18.17 -9.44 -13.84
C GLY A 254 17.45 -10.21 -12.73
N VAL A 255 17.09 -9.49 -11.67
CA VAL A 255 16.33 -10.08 -10.56
C VAL A 255 14.86 -10.15 -10.95
N ASN A 256 14.30 -11.35 -10.94
CA ASN A 256 12.88 -11.55 -11.14
C ASN A 256 12.12 -11.23 -9.84
N PHE A 257 11.29 -10.18 -9.85
CA PHE A 257 10.58 -9.68 -8.66
C PHE A 257 9.58 -10.69 -8.06
N SER A 258 9.12 -11.68 -8.82
CA SER A 258 8.17 -12.69 -8.31
C SER A 258 8.82 -13.86 -7.58
N GLY A 259 10.15 -13.99 -7.61
CA GLY A 259 10.85 -15.13 -7.00
C GLY A 259 12.23 -14.83 -6.42
N ALA A 260 12.70 -13.58 -6.48
CA ALA A 260 14.04 -13.16 -6.06
C ALA A 260 15.16 -14.04 -6.65
N ARG A 261 15.02 -14.47 -7.91
CA ARG A 261 16.00 -15.29 -8.64
C ARG A 261 16.68 -14.49 -9.74
N TRP A 262 17.93 -14.85 -10.00
CA TRP A 262 18.72 -14.30 -11.10
C TRP A 262 18.34 -15.02 -12.39
N ASP A 263 17.57 -14.35 -13.25
CA ASP A 263 17.06 -14.93 -14.50
C ASP A 263 17.68 -14.19 -15.70
N CYS A 264 18.12 -14.96 -16.70
CA CYS A 264 18.69 -14.44 -17.94
C CYS A 264 17.75 -14.68 -19.11
N ALA A 265 17.61 -13.69 -19.99
CA ALA A 265 16.78 -13.78 -21.18
C ALA A 265 17.44 -13.10 -22.38
N ALA A 266 17.24 -13.69 -23.55
CA ALA A 266 17.51 -13.08 -24.85
C ALA A 266 16.20 -12.99 -25.62
N ARG A 267 15.61 -11.80 -25.68
CA ARG A 267 14.31 -11.57 -26.32
C ARG A 267 14.27 -10.20 -26.97
N PHE A 268 13.40 -10.03 -27.95
CA PHE A 268 13.07 -8.70 -28.43
C PHE A 268 12.12 -8.02 -27.45
N TRP A 269 12.32 -6.73 -27.23
CA TRP A 269 11.36 -5.90 -26.53
C TRP A 269 10.02 -5.91 -27.25
N ARG A 270 8.95 -6.06 -26.48
CA ARG A 270 7.57 -6.04 -26.93
C ARG A 270 6.82 -4.90 -26.24
N GLN A 271 5.74 -4.45 -26.87
CA GLN A 271 4.88 -3.41 -26.32
C GLN A 271 3.81 -4.06 -25.44
N ASP A 272 4.17 -4.45 -24.20
CA ASP A 272 3.40 -5.35 -23.32
C ASP A 272 2.04 -4.80 -22.81
N LEU A 273 1.65 -3.60 -23.22
CA LEU A 273 0.41 -2.92 -22.78
C LEU A 273 -0.37 -2.36 -23.98
N THR A 274 -0.35 -3.05 -25.12
CA THR A 274 -1.09 -2.63 -26.32
C THR A 274 -2.51 -3.15 -26.24
N PRO A 275 -3.56 -2.31 -26.13
CA PRO A 275 -4.91 -2.81 -25.90
C PRO A 275 -5.47 -3.61 -27.08
N LEU A 276 -6.24 -4.66 -26.77
CA LEU A 276 -6.94 -5.51 -27.75
C LEU A 276 -8.26 -4.91 -28.24
N VAL A 277 -8.73 -3.81 -27.65
CA VAL A 277 -9.97 -3.12 -28.02
C VAL A 277 -9.60 -1.73 -28.52
N SER A 278 -10.27 -1.21 -29.54
CA SER A 278 -10.00 0.14 -30.06
C SER A 278 -10.35 1.25 -29.05
N GLY A 279 -9.68 2.40 -29.17
CA GLY A 279 -9.86 3.54 -28.28
C GLY A 279 -8.69 4.52 -28.33
N ASN A 280 -8.86 5.67 -27.67
CA ASN A 280 -7.89 6.76 -27.58
C ASN A 280 -7.07 6.75 -26.27
N THR A 281 -7.47 5.96 -25.27
CA THR A 281 -6.78 5.89 -23.96
C THR A 281 -5.83 4.70 -23.90
N ARG A 282 -4.78 4.73 -23.09
CA ARG A 282 -3.92 3.54 -22.86
C ARG A 282 -4.43 2.65 -21.73
N TYR A 283 -5.22 3.20 -20.82
CA TYR A 283 -5.67 2.57 -19.59
C TYR A 283 -7.20 2.44 -19.57
N ARG A 284 -7.74 1.50 -18.78
CA ARG A 284 -9.19 1.35 -18.50
C ARG A 284 -10.09 1.12 -19.74
N ARG A 285 -9.56 0.72 -20.90
CA ARG A 285 -10.36 0.42 -22.10
C ARG A 285 -11.43 -0.64 -21.86
N ASP A 286 -11.10 -1.72 -21.15
CA ASP A 286 -12.07 -2.76 -20.80
C ASP A 286 -13.24 -2.19 -19.99
N THR A 287 -12.98 -1.21 -19.12
CA THR A 287 -14.00 -0.50 -18.34
C THR A 287 -14.84 0.44 -19.21
N MET A 288 -14.25 1.08 -20.22
CA MET A 288 -15.01 1.87 -21.23
C MET A 288 -15.93 0.99 -22.06
N VAL A 289 -15.49 -0.22 -22.44
CA VAL A 289 -16.33 -1.20 -23.14
C VAL A 289 -17.52 -1.59 -22.29
N LEU A 290 -17.28 -1.90 -21.01
CA LEU A 290 -18.35 -2.18 -20.05
C LEU A 290 -19.33 -1.00 -19.94
N ALA A 291 -18.84 0.22 -19.80
CA ALA A 291 -19.69 1.41 -19.71
C ALA A 291 -20.58 1.57 -20.95
N ARG A 292 -20.00 1.39 -22.16
CA ARG A 292 -20.75 1.45 -23.42
C ARG A 292 -21.80 0.34 -23.51
N ALA A 293 -21.45 -0.88 -23.14
CA ALA A 293 -22.37 -2.02 -23.16
C ALA A 293 -23.54 -1.85 -22.19
N LEU A 294 -23.30 -1.23 -21.02
CA LEU A 294 -24.31 -0.85 -20.03
C LEU A 294 -25.13 0.39 -20.44
N GLY A 295 -24.84 1.02 -21.59
CA GLY A 295 -25.53 2.23 -22.05
C GLY A 295 -25.20 3.48 -21.24
N LEU A 296 -24.13 3.46 -20.44
CA LEU A 296 -23.72 4.61 -19.64
C LEU A 296 -23.14 5.72 -20.51
N LYS A 297 -23.49 6.97 -20.19
CA LYS A 297 -23.03 8.15 -20.92
C LYS A 297 -21.85 8.78 -20.19
N PRO A 298 -20.74 9.10 -20.90
CA PRO A 298 -19.65 9.83 -20.28
C PRO A 298 -20.16 11.20 -19.80
N VAL A 299 -19.66 11.66 -18.66
CA VAL A 299 -19.94 13.00 -18.13
C VAL A 299 -18.73 13.88 -18.24
N THR A 300 -18.95 15.13 -18.61
CA THR A 300 -17.93 16.18 -18.49
C THR A 300 -17.73 16.55 -17.02
N ILE A 301 -16.61 17.21 -16.73
CA ILE A 301 -16.24 17.66 -15.39
C ILE A 301 -17.30 18.60 -14.80
N GLU A 302 -17.88 19.45 -15.63
CA GLU A 302 -18.90 20.43 -15.29
C GLU A 302 -20.25 19.77 -14.97
N GLU A 303 -20.53 18.62 -15.58
CA GLU A 303 -21.78 17.87 -15.42
C GLU A 303 -21.74 16.85 -14.27
N ARG A 304 -20.56 16.56 -13.71
CA ARG A 304 -20.41 15.68 -12.54
C ARG A 304 -21.19 16.22 -11.36
N LYS A 305 -21.92 15.34 -10.68
CA LYS A 305 -22.69 15.65 -9.48
C LYS A 305 -22.37 14.62 -8.40
N GLY A 306 -22.20 15.08 -7.17
CA GLY A 306 -22.18 14.19 -6.02
C GLY A 306 -23.58 13.63 -5.75
N GLY A 307 -23.64 12.53 -4.99
CA GLY A 307 -24.90 12.11 -4.37
C GLY A 307 -25.44 13.18 -3.41
N ASP A 308 -26.74 13.12 -3.11
CA ASP A 308 -27.37 14.02 -2.14
C ASP A 308 -26.60 14.00 -0.80
N PRO A 309 -26.00 15.13 -0.39
CA PRO A 309 -25.20 15.19 0.83
C PRO A 309 -25.97 14.72 2.08
N ALA A 310 -27.27 15.00 2.18
CA ALA A 310 -28.06 14.60 3.35
C ALA A 310 -28.19 13.08 3.43
N VAL A 311 -28.47 12.42 2.31
CA VAL A 311 -28.58 10.95 2.23
C VAL A 311 -27.24 10.29 2.49
N VAL A 312 -26.16 10.82 1.90
CA VAL A 312 -24.81 10.28 2.09
C VAL A 312 -24.38 10.39 3.55
N LEU A 313 -24.61 11.55 4.19
CA LEU A 313 -24.26 11.75 5.60
C LEU A 313 -25.10 10.88 6.54
N ALA A 314 -26.38 10.65 6.24
CA ALA A 314 -27.22 9.73 7.01
C ALA A 314 -26.70 8.30 6.92
N LYS A 315 -26.38 7.81 5.72
CA LYS A 315 -25.78 6.47 5.53
C LYS A 315 -24.44 6.32 6.25
N MET A 316 -23.58 7.35 6.20
CA MET A 316 -22.32 7.35 6.95
C MET A 316 -22.51 7.23 8.46
N ALA A 317 -23.51 7.92 9.02
CA ALA A 317 -23.84 7.82 10.44
C ALA A 317 -24.34 6.41 10.82
N THR A 318 -25.15 5.78 9.97
CA THR A 318 -25.57 4.38 10.15
C THR A 318 -24.38 3.43 10.12
N VAL A 319 -23.47 3.58 9.16
CA VAL A 319 -22.24 2.74 9.08
C VAL A 319 -21.37 2.90 10.32
N GLU A 320 -21.25 4.12 10.84
CA GLU A 320 -20.52 4.40 12.08
C GLU A 320 -21.14 3.70 13.30
N ASP A 321 -22.45 3.82 13.48
CA ASP A 321 -23.20 3.22 14.61
C ASP A 321 -23.20 1.68 14.56
N GLU A 322 -23.44 1.10 13.37
CA GLU A 322 -23.41 -0.34 13.17
C GLU A 322 -22.00 -0.91 13.39
N THR A 323 -20.97 -0.20 12.91
CA THR A 323 -19.57 -0.60 13.13
C THR A 323 -19.21 -0.51 14.60
N LEU A 324 -19.56 0.57 15.29
CA LEU A 324 -19.30 0.72 16.72
C LEU A 324 -19.99 -0.40 17.52
N THR A 325 -21.28 -0.65 17.27
CA THR A 325 -22.05 -1.70 17.95
C THR A 325 -21.42 -3.07 17.76
N ARG A 326 -21.00 -3.39 16.55
CA ARG A 326 -20.32 -4.65 16.22
C ARG A 326 -18.97 -4.78 16.92
N GLN A 327 -18.14 -3.73 16.88
CA GLN A 327 -16.83 -3.75 17.54
C GLN A 327 -16.97 -3.89 19.07
N LEU A 328 -17.97 -3.25 19.67
CA LEU A 328 -18.27 -3.42 21.09
C LEU A 328 -18.67 -4.87 21.41
N ALA A 329 -19.52 -5.50 20.60
CA ALA A 329 -19.88 -6.91 20.78
C ALA A 329 -18.66 -7.85 20.64
N ASN A 330 -17.74 -7.56 19.71
CA ASN A 330 -16.50 -8.32 19.56
C ASN A 330 -15.59 -8.16 20.78
N ILE A 331 -15.49 -6.95 21.34
CA ILE A 331 -14.73 -6.69 22.57
C ILE A 331 -15.35 -7.46 23.74
N ASP A 332 -16.67 -7.41 23.89
CA ASP A 332 -17.37 -8.14 24.96
C ASP A 332 -17.11 -9.66 24.82
N ALA A 333 -17.13 -10.21 23.59
CA ALA A 333 -16.74 -11.60 23.32
C ALA A 333 -15.25 -11.90 23.60
N MET A 334 -14.32 -10.98 23.31
CA MET A 334 -12.90 -11.12 23.64
C MET A 334 -12.65 -11.12 25.15
N ILE A 335 -13.38 -10.28 25.89
CA ILE A 335 -13.32 -10.22 27.36
C ILE A 335 -13.80 -11.55 27.93
N ASP A 336 -14.92 -12.07 27.43
CA ASP A 336 -15.52 -13.32 27.89
C ASP A 336 -14.65 -14.54 27.57
N ASN A 337 -14.17 -14.64 26.34
CA ASN A 337 -13.35 -15.75 25.89
C ASN A 337 -12.19 -15.28 24.99
N PRO A 338 -11.01 -14.96 25.58
CA PRO A 338 -9.84 -14.48 24.83
C PRO A 338 -9.32 -15.43 23.75
N VAL A 339 -9.74 -16.70 23.75
CA VAL A 339 -9.29 -17.73 22.80
C VAL A 339 -10.37 -18.13 21.78
N ALA A 340 -11.50 -17.40 21.76
CA ALA A 340 -12.56 -17.62 20.79
C ALA A 340 -12.07 -17.39 19.35
N LYS A 341 -12.60 -18.18 18.40
CA LYS A 341 -12.25 -18.10 16.98
C LYS A 341 -13.20 -17.16 16.25
N GLY A 342 -12.71 -16.53 15.19
CA GLY A 342 -13.54 -15.75 14.26
C GLY A 342 -13.98 -14.38 14.80
N LEU A 343 -13.27 -13.87 15.82
CA LEU A 343 -13.48 -12.50 16.28
C LEU A 343 -12.85 -11.54 15.27
N ASP A 344 -13.61 -10.52 14.89
CA ASP A 344 -13.07 -9.41 14.12
C ASP A 344 -12.20 -8.54 15.05
N TRP A 345 -10.98 -8.26 14.58
CA TRP A 345 -9.88 -7.63 15.31
C TRP A 345 -9.85 -6.12 15.12
N GLN A 346 -10.74 -5.58 14.30
CA GLN A 346 -10.89 -4.15 14.07
C GLN A 346 -11.61 -3.53 15.28
N VAL A 347 -10.94 -2.64 16.01
CA VAL A 347 -11.50 -1.94 17.19
C VAL A 347 -11.29 -0.42 17.13
N ASP A 348 -10.85 0.10 16.00
CA ASP A 348 -10.46 1.51 15.88
C ASP A 348 -11.65 2.45 16.15
N ALA A 349 -12.89 2.07 15.80
CA ALA A 349 -14.07 2.91 16.02
C ALA A 349 -14.38 3.05 17.52
N VAL A 350 -14.05 2.05 18.34
CA VAL A 350 -14.21 2.15 19.81
C VAL A 350 -13.20 3.13 20.40
N THR A 351 -11.97 3.19 19.87
CA THR A 351 -10.95 4.13 20.35
C THR A 351 -11.30 5.59 20.10
N THR A 352 -12.17 5.88 19.12
CA THR A 352 -12.67 7.24 18.86
C THR A 352 -13.90 7.62 19.68
N HIS A 353 -14.42 6.70 20.51
CA HIS A 353 -15.61 6.89 21.35
C HIS A 353 -15.25 6.72 22.84
N PRO A 354 -14.64 7.75 23.49
CA PRO A 354 -14.11 7.62 24.85
C PRO A 354 -15.18 7.28 25.89
N GLY A 355 -16.43 7.71 25.69
CA GLY A 355 -17.56 7.34 26.55
C GLY A 355 -17.83 5.83 26.54
N ALA A 356 -17.90 5.22 25.36
CA ALA A 356 -18.15 3.77 25.21
C ALA A 356 -17.00 2.92 25.76
N LEU A 357 -15.76 3.41 25.64
CA LEU A 357 -14.57 2.78 26.21
C LEU A 357 -14.57 2.89 27.74
N ALA A 358 -14.91 4.05 28.30
CA ALA A 358 -14.91 4.30 29.74
C ALA A 358 -15.90 3.41 30.50
N THR A 359 -17.10 3.17 29.94
CA THR A 359 -18.11 2.31 30.58
C THR A 359 -17.70 0.84 30.65
N ARG A 360 -16.76 0.41 29.80
CA ARG A 360 -16.25 -0.98 29.74
C ARG A 360 -14.89 -1.15 30.41
N ALA A 361 -14.35 -0.12 31.03
CA ALA A 361 -12.96 -0.08 31.47
C ALA A 361 -12.57 -1.25 32.40
N ASP A 362 -13.38 -1.54 33.42
CA ASP A 362 -13.11 -2.63 34.36
C ASP A 362 -13.19 -4.01 33.70
N ALA A 363 -14.14 -4.18 32.77
CA ALA A 363 -14.32 -5.41 32.02
C ALA A 363 -13.15 -5.67 31.06
N ILE A 364 -12.67 -4.63 30.37
CA ILE A 364 -11.48 -4.71 29.51
C ILE A 364 -10.25 -5.09 30.34
N MET A 365 -10.05 -4.49 31.52
CA MET A 365 -8.96 -4.86 32.42
C MET A 365 -9.06 -6.31 32.88
N ALA A 366 -10.26 -6.79 33.25
CA ALA A 366 -10.47 -8.19 33.62
C ALA A 366 -10.23 -9.15 32.44
N GLY A 367 -10.63 -8.76 31.22
CA GLY A 367 -10.34 -9.51 29.99
C GLY A 367 -8.83 -9.58 29.71
N LEU A 368 -8.10 -8.48 29.92
CA LEU A 368 -6.64 -8.47 29.79
C LEU A 368 -5.97 -9.42 30.78
N GLU A 369 -6.39 -9.41 32.03
CA GLU A 369 -5.88 -10.33 33.05
C GLU A 369 -6.15 -11.80 32.68
N ARG A 370 -7.36 -12.07 32.16
CA ARG A 370 -7.73 -13.41 31.68
C ARG A 370 -6.87 -13.84 30.50
N ALA A 371 -6.65 -12.97 29.52
CA ALA A 371 -5.80 -13.22 28.37
C ALA A 371 -4.35 -13.49 28.79
N ALA A 372 -3.83 -12.73 29.76
CA ALA A 372 -2.48 -12.91 30.28
C ALA A 372 -2.31 -14.21 31.10
N ALA A 373 -3.40 -14.78 31.63
CA ALA A 373 -3.35 -16.03 32.37
C ALA A 373 -3.23 -17.28 31.48
N PHE A 374 -3.46 -17.18 30.17
CA PHE A 374 -3.34 -18.31 29.24
C PHE A 374 -1.87 -18.68 28.97
N ILE A 375 -1.53 -19.95 29.20
CA ILE A 375 -0.19 -20.52 28.98
C ILE A 375 -0.29 -21.70 28.01
N GLY A 376 0.78 -21.99 27.26
CA GLY A 376 0.87 -23.17 26.41
C GLY A 376 0.21 -22.97 25.03
N LYS A 377 -0.52 -23.97 24.53
CA LYS A 377 -1.01 -23.99 23.14
C LYS A 377 -2.01 -22.87 22.80
N ASP A 378 -2.78 -22.42 23.79
CA ASP A 378 -3.80 -21.37 23.59
C ASP A 378 -3.25 -19.95 23.78
N GLN A 379 -1.99 -19.81 24.23
CA GLN A 379 -1.32 -18.53 24.44
C GLN A 379 -1.29 -17.67 23.18
N TYR A 380 -1.13 -18.27 22.00
CA TYR A 380 -1.10 -17.53 20.73
C TYR A 380 -2.44 -16.85 20.42
N ARG A 381 -3.58 -17.53 20.69
CA ARG A 381 -4.90 -16.93 20.47
C ARG A 381 -5.21 -15.88 21.52
N ALA A 382 -4.91 -16.17 22.77
CA ALA A 382 -5.07 -15.20 23.86
C ALA A 382 -4.20 -13.96 23.65
N ARG A 383 -3.02 -14.09 23.04
CA ARG A 383 -2.15 -12.97 22.65
C ARG A 383 -2.85 -12.00 21.70
N GLU A 384 -3.55 -12.48 20.67
CA GLU A 384 -4.22 -11.59 19.70
C GLU A 384 -5.29 -10.74 20.38
N SER A 385 -6.20 -11.37 21.13
CA SER A 385 -7.21 -10.67 21.95
C SER A 385 -6.57 -9.77 23.01
N GLY A 386 -5.52 -10.24 23.67
CA GLY A 386 -4.80 -9.53 24.72
C GLY A 386 -4.13 -8.25 24.23
N LEU A 387 -3.52 -8.27 23.04
CA LEU A 387 -2.93 -7.08 22.42
C LEU A 387 -3.99 -6.02 22.08
N ILE A 388 -5.18 -6.46 21.63
CA ILE A 388 -6.32 -5.58 21.36
C ILE A 388 -6.82 -4.93 22.66
N LEU A 389 -7.08 -5.73 23.70
CA LEU A 389 -7.53 -5.23 25.01
C LEU A 389 -6.49 -4.29 25.66
N ALA A 390 -5.19 -4.60 25.51
CA ALA A 390 -4.11 -3.75 25.98
C ALA A 390 -4.07 -2.40 25.24
N ARG A 391 -4.32 -2.39 23.92
CA ARG A 391 -4.44 -1.15 23.13
C ARG A 391 -5.64 -0.31 23.56
N LEU A 392 -6.77 -0.94 23.86
CA LEU A 392 -7.97 -0.27 24.36
C LEU A 392 -7.75 0.36 25.75
N LEU A 393 -7.08 -0.36 26.66
CA LEU A 393 -6.68 0.19 27.97
C LEU A 393 -5.75 1.40 27.81
N ALA A 394 -4.75 1.30 26.93
CA ALA A 394 -3.81 2.39 26.67
C ALA A 394 -4.50 3.66 26.11
N ALA A 395 -5.63 3.51 25.42
CA ALA A 395 -6.42 4.61 24.86
C ALA A 395 -7.38 5.27 25.88
N MET A 396 -7.47 4.77 27.11
CA MET A 396 -8.36 5.34 28.13
C MET A 396 -7.89 6.73 28.62
N PRO A 397 -8.81 7.56 29.13
CA PRO A 397 -8.46 8.79 29.84
C PRO A 397 -7.43 8.53 30.93
N HIS A 398 -6.47 9.46 31.09
CA HIS A 398 -5.31 9.31 31.97
C HIS A 398 -5.68 8.82 33.39
N GLU A 399 -6.63 9.48 34.04
CA GLU A 399 -7.07 9.13 35.40
C GLU A 399 -7.58 7.69 35.50
N ARG A 400 -8.34 7.25 34.49
CA ARG A 400 -8.91 5.89 34.46
C ARG A 400 -7.83 4.84 34.25
N PHE A 401 -6.85 5.14 33.40
CA PHE A 401 -5.70 4.27 33.17
C PHE A 401 -4.83 4.13 34.42
N VAL A 402 -4.48 5.25 35.07
CA VAL A 402 -3.67 5.25 36.30
C VAL A 402 -4.36 4.48 37.43
N GLY A 403 -5.70 4.54 37.51
CA GLY A 403 -6.48 3.75 38.46
C GLY A 403 -6.29 2.22 38.33
N PHE A 404 -5.86 1.71 37.18
CA PHE A 404 -5.51 0.29 36.98
C PHE A 404 -4.05 -0.06 37.28
N GLY A 405 -3.24 0.92 37.69
CA GLY A 405 -1.80 0.76 37.92
C GLY A 405 -1.41 -0.49 38.70
N PRO A 406 -1.93 -0.72 39.92
CA PRO A 406 -1.59 -1.91 40.71
C PRO A 406 -1.90 -3.24 39.99
N ARG A 407 -3.00 -3.30 39.23
CA ARG A 407 -3.39 -4.50 38.47
C ARG A 407 -2.46 -4.72 37.27
N LEU A 408 -2.12 -3.65 36.56
CA LEU A 408 -1.18 -3.71 35.43
C LEU A 408 0.22 -4.13 35.88
N LEU A 409 0.75 -3.54 36.95
CA LEU A 409 2.07 -3.88 37.47
C LEU A 409 2.10 -5.35 37.96
N ALA A 410 1.01 -5.83 38.58
CA ALA A 410 0.88 -7.24 38.97
C ALA A 410 0.85 -8.21 37.78
N LEU A 411 0.39 -7.78 36.60
CA LEU A 411 0.50 -8.59 35.37
C LEU A 411 1.95 -8.66 34.89
N TYR A 412 2.63 -7.52 34.79
CA TYR A 412 4.03 -7.48 34.38
C TYR A 412 4.97 -8.20 35.36
N SER A 413 4.65 -8.22 36.66
CA SER A 413 5.43 -8.97 37.64
C SER A 413 5.37 -10.50 37.45
N ARG A 414 4.35 -11.00 36.73
CA ARG A 414 4.16 -12.42 36.42
C ARG A 414 4.58 -12.78 35.00
N ALA A 415 4.86 -11.77 34.17
CA ALA A 415 5.23 -11.94 32.78
C ALA A 415 6.70 -12.40 32.68
N ASP A 416 6.92 -13.61 32.16
CA ASP A 416 8.26 -14.09 31.83
C ASP A 416 8.82 -13.43 30.56
N ASP A 417 10.07 -13.75 30.21
CA ASP A 417 10.75 -13.18 29.04
C ASP A 417 10.13 -13.53 27.69
N LYS A 418 9.19 -14.49 27.64
CA LYS A 418 8.50 -14.92 26.42
C LYS A 418 7.04 -14.49 26.40
N HIS A 419 6.60 -13.77 27.42
CA HIS A 419 5.22 -13.38 27.56
C HIS A 419 4.85 -12.32 26.53
N TRP A 420 3.72 -12.51 25.85
CA TRP A 420 3.26 -11.63 24.77
C TRP A 420 2.96 -10.19 25.25
N LEU A 421 2.77 -9.98 26.55
CA LEU A 421 2.51 -8.66 27.14
C LEU A 421 3.63 -7.65 26.81
N TRP A 422 4.88 -8.12 26.65
CA TRP A 422 5.99 -7.28 26.21
C TRP A 422 5.83 -6.75 24.78
N GLU A 423 4.98 -7.38 23.96
CA GLU A 423 4.69 -6.92 22.61
C GLU A 423 3.57 -5.86 22.58
N ALA A 424 2.89 -5.61 23.71
CA ALA A 424 1.81 -4.64 23.83
C ALA A 424 2.36 -3.19 23.88
N GLY A 425 2.94 -2.72 22.77
CA GLY A 425 3.67 -1.45 22.70
C GLY A 425 2.86 -0.24 23.16
N ALA A 426 1.56 -0.16 22.84
CA ALA A 426 0.70 0.93 23.31
C ALA A 426 0.60 0.96 24.85
N LEU A 427 0.48 -0.22 25.47
CA LEU A 427 0.42 -0.36 26.92
C LEU A 427 1.79 -0.07 27.57
N LEU A 428 2.88 -0.58 26.99
CA LEU A 428 4.25 -0.29 27.45
C LEU A 428 4.56 1.20 27.47
N ARG A 429 4.16 1.95 26.43
CA ARG A 429 4.29 3.43 26.42
C ARG A 429 3.57 4.04 27.61
N ARG A 430 2.31 3.64 27.83
CA ARG A 430 1.46 4.19 28.88
C ARG A 430 1.86 3.76 30.29
N LEU A 431 2.60 2.66 30.48
CA LEU A 431 3.10 2.27 31.82
C LEU A 431 3.89 3.38 32.50
N GLY A 432 4.58 4.24 31.75
CA GLY A 432 5.32 5.37 32.31
C GLY A 432 4.42 6.38 33.05
N ASP A 433 3.14 6.45 32.70
CA ASP A 433 2.16 7.30 33.38
C ASP A 433 1.87 6.83 34.82
N LEU A 434 2.24 5.59 35.18
CA LEU A 434 2.15 5.05 36.55
C LEU A 434 3.32 5.51 37.45
N GLY A 435 4.28 6.26 36.90
CA GLY A 435 5.41 6.82 37.64
C GLY A 435 6.49 5.79 37.96
N THR A 436 7.19 5.99 39.09
CA THR A 436 8.41 5.24 39.42
C THR A 436 8.19 3.75 39.65
N GLU A 437 6.97 3.34 39.99
CA GLU A 437 6.62 1.93 40.20
C GLU A 437 6.72 1.10 38.90
N ALA A 438 6.60 1.73 37.73
CA ALA A 438 6.72 1.06 36.44
C ALA A 438 8.18 0.87 35.98
N LEU A 439 9.15 1.54 36.61
CA LEU A 439 10.54 1.54 36.16
C LEU A 439 11.16 0.15 36.01
N PRO A 440 10.97 -0.82 36.94
CA PRO A 440 11.54 -2.16 36.80
C PRO A 440 11.12 -2.88 35.51
N TYR A 441 9.92 -2.58 35.01
CA TYR A 441 9.38 -3.17 33.79
C TYR A 441 9.81 -2.40 32.54
N LEU A 442 9.92 -1.07 32.63
CA LEU A 442 10.33 -0.22 31.51
C LEU A 442 11.82 -0.34 31.17
N VAL A 443 12.67 -0.66 32.14
CA VAL A 443 14.10 -0.95 31.90
C VAL A 443 14.38 -2.41 31.53
N ASN A 444 13.35 -3.26 31.49
CA ASN A 444 13.52 -4.64 31.04
C ASN A 444 13.96 -4.65 29.56
N ALA A 445 14.91 -5.53 29.22
CA ALA A 445 15.43 -5.65 27.86
C ALA A 445 14.33 -5.91 26.80
N ARG A 446 13.22 -6.55 27.19
CA ARG A 446 12.06 -6.78 26.32
C ARG A 446 11.28 -5.50 26.02
N ALA A 447 11.09 -4.63 27.02
CA ALA A 447 10.44 -3.33 26.82
C ALA A 447 11.28 -2.38 25.95
N LEU A 448 12.60 -2.59 25.93
CA LEU A 448 13.57 -1.79 25.16
C LEU A 448 13.95 -2.44 23.82
N ALA A 449 13.35 -3.59 23.47
CA ALA A 449 13.66 -4.30 22.26
C ALA A 449 13.24 -3.51 21.00
N PRO A 450 13.98 -3.60 19.88
CA PRO A 450 13.58 -2.97 18.63
C PRO A 450 12.19 -3.42 18.13
N SER A 451 11.77 -4.64 18.47
CA SER A 451 10.48 -5.22 18.06
C SER A 451 9.25 -4.50 18.61
N VAL A 452 9.40 -3.70 19.66
CA VAL A 452 8.27 -2.99 20.31
C VAL A 452 8.21 -1.51 19.93
N ASP A 453 8.89 -1.13 18.86
CA ASP A 453 8.86 0.21 18.27
C ASP A 453 9.04 1.35 19.30
N GLN A 454 10.12 1.25 20.08
CA GLN A 454 10.57 2.27 21.03
C GLN A 454 9.63 2.47 22.24
N ALA A 455 8.63 1.59 22.41
CA ALA A 455 7.60 1.75 23.44
C ALA A 455 8.16 1.90 24.87
N GLY A 456 9.17 1.11 25.25
CA GLY A 456 9.80 1.25 26.57
C GLY A 456 10.57 2.56 26.74
N ILE A 457 11.20 3.08 25.68
CA ILE A 457 11.91 4.38 25.72
C ILE A 457 10.92 5.52 25.94
N GLU A 458 9.81 5.50 25.20
CA GLU A 458 8.72 6.46 25.37
C GLU A 458 8.05 6.33 26.75
N GLY A 459 7.93 5.11 27.29
CA GLY A 459 7.50 4.86 28.67
C GLY A 459 8.46 5.46 29.69
N LEU A 460 9.78 5.28 29.56
CA LEU A 460 10.77 5.92 30.42
C LEU A 460 10.67 7.45 30.36
N CYS A 461 10.47 8.01 29.17
CA CYS A 461 10.24 9.44 28.99
C CYS A 461 9.02 9.93 29.79
N ARG A 462 7.91 9.18 29.79
CA ARG A 462 6.67 9.52 30.50
C ARG A 462 6.80 9.53 32.02
N VAL A 463 7.67 8.70 32.59
CA VAL A 463 8.01 8.77 34.03
C VAL A 463 8.64 10.12 34.41
N GLY A 464 9.37 10.74 33.48
CA GLY A 464 10.02 12.02 33.68
C GLY A 464 11.20 11.98 34.66
N SER A 465 11.51 13.12 35.27
CA SER A 465 12.72 13.29 36.11
C SER A 465 12.77 12.38 37.34
N ALA A 466 11.62 11.92 37.83
CA ALA A 466 11.55 10.97 38.94
C ALA A 466 12.22 9.62 38.62
N GLY A 467 12.29 9.25 37.33
CA GLY A 467 12.90 8.00 36.88
C GLY A 467 14.40 8.07 36.61
N ARG A 468 15.04 9.22 36.81
CA ARG A 468 16.43 9.46 36.38
C ARG A 468 17.42 8.42 36.89
N SER A 469 17.40 8.12 38.20
CA SER A 469 18.37 7.22 38.82
C SER A 469 18.39 5.82 38.20
N VAL A 470 17.26 5.36 37.70
CA VAL A 470 17.10 4.03 37.08
C VAL A 470 17.29 4.09 35.57
N ALA A 471 16.78 5.14 34.91
CA ALA A 471 16.79 5.26 33.45
C ALA A 471 18.15 5.71 32.88
N GLU A 472 18.91 6.54 33.61
CA GLU A 472 20.17 7.12 33.15
C GLU A 472 21.22 6.10 32.69
N PRO A 473 21.60 5.06 33.48
CA PRO A 473 22.59 4.07 33.02
C PRO A 473 22.13 3.30 31.78
N VAL A 474 20.83 3.04 31.67
CA VAL A 474 20.24 2.29 30.55
C VAL A 474 20.23 3.13 29.28
N LEU A 475 19.71 4.36 29.34
CA LEU A 475 19.63 5.26 28.19
C LEU A 475 21.02 5.66 27.70
N ILE A 476 21.99 5.92 28.61
CA ILE A 476 23.38 6.21 28.21
C ILE A 476 24.02 5.00 27.53
N SER A 477 23.81 3.79 28.07
CA SER A 477 24.31 2.56 27.46
C SER A 477 23.75 2.35 26.05
N MET A 478 22.43 2.51 25.87
CA MET A 478 21.77 2.42 24.56
C MET A 478 22.24 3.50 23.60
N TRP A 479 22.38 4.75 24.07
CA TRP A 479 22.88 5.88 23.29
C TRP A 479 24.30 5.62 22.78
N ASN A 480 25.19 5.16 23.67
CA ASN A 480 26.59 4.88 23.35
C ASN A 480 26.76 3.63 22.47
N GLY A 481 25.86 2.65 22.59
CA GLY A 481 25.83 1.43 21.77
C GLY A 481 25.20 1.62 20.40
N SER A 482 24.59 2.77 20.10
CA SER A 482 23.83 3.04 18.86
C SER A 482 24.66 3.22 17.59
N ARG A 483 25.91 2.72 17.56
CA ARG A 483 26.99 3.19 16.70
C ARG A 483 26.81 2.97 15.20
N ASP A 484 26.05 1.98 14.71
CA ASP A 484 26.02 1.71 13.25
C ASP A 484 24.72 1.12 12.66
N GLY A 485 23.57 1.24 13.32
CA GLY A 485 22.34 0.64 12.75
C GLY A 485 21.01 1.01 13.39
N ILE A 486 21.00 1.96 14.33
CA ILE A 486 19.76 2.37 14.98
C ILE A 486 19.02 3.36 14.09
N GLY A 487 17.75 3.07 13.81
CA GLY A 487 16.90 3.95 13.01
C GLY A 487 16.75 5.34 13.63
N TRP A 488 16.61 6.35 12.77
CA TRP A 488 16.49 7.75 13.18
C TRP A 488 15.41 7.97 14.26
N ASN A 489 14.26 7.31 14.14
CA ASN A 489 13.15 7.46 15.10
C ASN A 489 13.54 7.03 16.52
N THR A 490 14.23 5.89 16.66
CA THR A 490 14.73 5.43 17.96
C THR A 490 15.73 6.41 18.56
N ARG A 491 16.58 7.03 17.74
CA ARG A 491 17.51 8.06 18.20
C ARG A 491 16.78 9.31 18.70
N VAL A 492 15.74 9.75 17.98
CA VAL A 492 14.87 10.85 18.44
C VAL A 492 14.19 10.49 19.77
N ALA A 493 13.64 9.29 19.89
CA ALA A 493 12.98 8.84 21.12
C ALA A 493 13.93 8.85 22.32
N MET A 494 15.15 8.34 22.18
CA MET A 494 16.17 8.39 23.24
C MET A 494 16.55 9.83 23.61
N PHE A 495 16.73 10.70 22.61
CA PHE A 495 17.10 12.09 22.82
C PHE A 495 16.03 12.85 23.62
N VAL A 496 14.76 12.75 23.21
CA VAL A 496 13.64 13.37 23.91
C VAL A 496 13.45 12.78 25.30
N ALA A 497 13.58 11.45 25.46
CA ALA A 497 13.52 10.81 26.77
C ALA A 497 14.62 11.33 27.72
N MET A 498 15.86 11.41 27.25
CA MET A 498 16.98 11.95 28.03
C MET A 498 16.71 13.38 28.50
N LEU A 499 16.29 14.28 27.60
CA LEU A 499 15.99 15.67 27.97
C LEU A 499 14.83 15.77 28.97
N ARG A 500 13.75 15.00 28.77
CA ARG A 500 12.58 15.00 29.65
C ARG A 500 12.88 14.43 31.05
N ILE A 501 13.84 13.51 31.14
CA ILE A 501 14.31 12.92 32.41
C ILE A 501 15.39 13.80 33.08
N GLY A 502 15.99 14.74 32.32
CA GLY A 502 17.04 15.64 32.80
C GLY A 502 18.46 15.09 32.63
N ILE A 503 18.65 14.14 31.73
CA ILE A 503 19.94 13.60 31.31
C ILE A 503 20.44 14.43 30.13
N SER A 504 21.68 14.90 30.18
CA SER A 504 22.31 15.55 29.02
C SER A 504 22.83 14.47 28.07
N PRO A 505 22.33 14.36 26.82
CA PRO A 505 22.78 13.35 25.88
C PRO A 505 24.29 13.51 25.60
N PRO A 506 25.10 12.44 25.75
CA PRO A 506 26.52 12.50 25.43
C PRO A 506 26.78 12.89 23.97
N LEU A 507 27.91 13.55 23.72
CA LEU A 507 28.37 13.78 22.36
C LEU A 507 28.58 12.44 21.65
N LEU A 508 27.99 12.29 20.46
CA LEU A 508 28.19 11.10 19.63
C LEU A 508 29.54 11.24 18.93
N THR A 509 30.49 10.39 19.31
CA THR A 509 31.90 10.48 18.88
C THR A 509 32.13 10.21 17.39
N GLN A 510 31.14 9.69 16.64
CA GLN A 510 31.27 9.37 15.21
C GLN A 510 30.00 9.61 14.37
N ASP A 511 29.03 10.36 14.87
CA ASP A 511 27.89 10.76 14.04
C ASP A 511 28.32 11.78 12.97
N LYS A 512 27.65 11.77 11.82
CA LYS A 512 27.71 12.93 10.92
C LYS A 512 27.37 14.17 11.78
N PRO A 513 28.21 15.22 11.80
CA PRO A 513 27.98 16.41 12.62
C PRO A 513 26.58 17.04 12.49
N SER A 514 25.84 16.69 11.43
CA SER A 514 24.46 17.10 11.15
C SER A 514 23.38 16.49 12.04
N ASP A 515 23.55 15.28 12.59
CA ASP A 515 22.42 14.53 13.17
C ASP A 515 22.09 14.96 14.60
N LEU A 516 23.11 15.10 15.46
CA LEU A 516 22.93 15.69 16.80
C LEU A 516 22.49 17.15 16.71
N ALA A 517 23.08 17.92 15.79
CA ALA A 517 22.69 19.30 15.53
C ALA A 517 21.22 19.39 15.08
N ARG A 518 20.75 18.44 14.26
CA ARG A 518 19.35 18.34 13.84
C ARG A 518 18.42 17.99 15.01
N LEU A 519 18.80 17.03 15.86
CA LEU A 519 18.02 16.68 17.06
C LEU A 519 17.90 17.87 18.01
N GLN A 520 19.02 18.53 18.28
CA GLN A 520 19.05 19.73 19.10
C GLN A 520 18.14 20.81 18.49
N ALA A 521 18.25 21.09 17.20
CA ALA A 521 17.41 22.09 16.53
C ALA A 521 15.91 21.74 16.56
N GLU A 522 15.53 20.47 16.38
CA GLU A 522 14.12 20.02 16.31
C GLU A 522 13.44 19.97 17.71
N TRP A 523 14.22 19.76 18.78
CA TRP A 523 13.72 19.49 20.14
C TRP A 523 14.34 20.40 21.22
N THR A 524 14.78 21.60 20.86
CA THR A 524 15.42 22.58 21.78
C THR A 524 14.56 22.94 22.99
N ASP A 525 13.23 22.86 22.88
CA ASP A 525 12.24 23.29 23.85
C ASP A 525 11.86 22.20 24.88
N ILE A 526 12.40 20.99 24.73
CA ILE A 526 12.13 19.90 25.67
C ILE A 526 12.98 20.05 26.93
N SER A 527 12.33 19.98 28.09
CA SER A 527 12.95 20.08 29.41
C SER A 527 12.29 19.10 30.40
N PRO A 528 12.84 18.93 31.61
CA PRO A 528 12.19 18.16 32.67
C PRO A 528 10.81 18.68 33.12
N GLN A 529 10.38 19.85 32.63
CA GLN A 529 9.06 20.43 32.92
C GLN A 529 8.06 20.24 31.77
N SER A 530 8.49 19.74 30.61
CA SER A 530 7.60 19.53 29.46
C SER A 530 6.45 18.57 29.79
N PRO A 531 5.27 18.66 29.15
CA PRO A 531 4.19 17.69 29.39
C PRO A 531 4.57 16.28 28.91
N SER A 532 4.00 15.21 29.49
CA SER A 532 4.28 13.82 29.10
C SER A 532 3.92 13.50 27.63
N ARG A 533 3.01 14.27 27.03
CA ARG A 533 2.64 14.16 25.61
C ARG A 533 3.83 14.26 24.64
N VAL A 534 4.90 14.97 25.01
CA VAL A 534 6.11 15.08 24.16
C VAL A 534 6.80 13.74 23.94
N CYS A 535 6.51 12.76 24.80
CA CYS A 535 7.03 11.40 24.70
C CYS A 535 6.28 10.56 23.64
N ALA A 536 5.19 11.05 23.05
CA ALA A 536 4.56 10.44 21.88
C ALA A 536 5.23 10.97 20.60
N ILE A 537 6.45 10.50 20.32
CA ILE A 537 7.41 11.16 19.43
C ILE A 537 6.86 11.37 18.02
N ALA A 538 6.27 10.33 17.43
CA ALA A 538 5.70 10.40 16.09
C ALA A 538 4.56 11.42 16.01
N ALA A 539 3.69 11.46 17.02
CA ALA A 539 2.54 12.36 17.07
C ALA A 539 2.96 13.81 17.33
N GLU A 540 3.87 14.06 18.28
CA GLU A 540 4.38 15.40 18.58
C GLU A 540 5.16 15.97 17.39
N ARG A 541 5.95 15.15 16.69
CA ARG A 541 6.64 15.57 15.46
C ARG A 541 5.67 15.92 14.34
N GLN A 542 4.56 15.20 14.20
CA GLN A 542 3.51 15.54 13.24
C GLN A 542 2.83 16.86 13.62
N ALA A 543 2.47 17.04 14.89
CA ALA A 543 1.86 18.27 15.39
C ALA A 543 2.77 19.50 15.16
N ARG A 544 4.08 19.38 15.37
CA ARG A 544 5.06 20.43 15.07
C ARG A 544 5.14 20.79 13.59
N ARG A 545 4.98 19.81 12.67
CA ARG A 545 4.93 20.09 11.22
C ARG A 545 3.66 20.84 10.85
N GLU A 546 2.53 20.46 11.44
CA GLU A 546 1.25 21.15 11.24
C GLU A 546 1.31 22.59 11.74
N GLU A 547 1.88 22.80 12.93
CA GLU A 547 2.10 24.12 13.51
C GLU A 547 3.01 24.98 12.62
N LYS A 548 4.09 24.40 12.08
CA LYS A 548 4.97 25.11 11.14
C LYS A 548 4.30 25.44 9.81
N ALA A 549 3.40 24.58 9.31
CA ALA A 549 2.74 24.74 8.02
C ALA A 549 1.50 25.65 8.06
N GLY A 550 0.77 25.65 9.19
CA GLY A 550 -0.55 26.29 9.30
C GLY A 550 -0.77 27.10 10.58
N GLY A 551 0.24 27.26 11.45
CA GLY A 551 0.17 28.07 12.66
C GLY A 551 -0.66 27.48 13.82
N GLN A 552 -1.22 26.27 13.66
CA GLN A 552 -2.03 25.60 14.68
C GLN A 552 -1.79 24.09 14.68
N ARG A 553 -1.85 23.48 15.86
CA ARG A 553 -1.85 22.01 16.04
C ARG A 553 -3.25 21.49 15.77
N ARG A 554 -3.42 20.46 14.93
CA ARG A 554 -4.76 19.92 14.62
C ARG A 554 -5.22 18.80 15.56
N ALA A 555 -4.32 18.26 16.39
CA ALA A 555 -4.62 17.21 17.37
C ALA A 555 -4.16 17.59 18.79
N ASN A 556 -5.03 17.37 19.79
CA ASN A 556 -4.65 17.33 21.20
C ASN A 556 -4.10 15.92 21.51
N LEU A 557 -2.91 15.86 22.10
CA LEU A 557 -2.13 14.62 22.32
C LEU A 557 -2.06 14.20 23.81
N ASP A 558 -2.96 14.74 24.64
CA ASP A 558 -2.95 14.53 26.09
C ASP A 558 -3.50 13.15 26.49
#